data_AF-A0A1H1M781-F1
#
_entry.id   AF-A0A1H1M781-F1
#
_cell.length_a   1.000
_cell.length_b   1.000
_cell.length_c   1.000
_cell.angle_alpha   90.00
_cell.angle_beta   90.00
_cell.angle_gamma   90.00
#
_symmetry.space_group_name_H-M   'P 1'
#
loop_
_entity.id
_entity.type
_entity.pdbx_description
1 polymer ?
#
loop_
_entity_poly.entity_id
_entity_poly.type
_entity_poly.pdbx_seq_one_letter_code
_entity_poly.pdbx_strand_id
1 'polypeptide(L)'
;MASRDRERAERKKKKRTVPFEGDIVSLAVIIAVVLLVLVAVAVPLRNYYEGRSEIARLEASIQELEQRKADLEGDIAKHRDEEFIKQEARRRLGMIEPGETAWRIIDPRMTHGESITTDEIPDTRPWPQVMLDSLREVPES
;
A
#
# COMPACT_ATOMS: atom_id res chain seq x y z
N MET A 1 -56.93 67.80 -38.60
CA MET A 1 -56.18 66.75 -39.32
C MET A 1 -55.04 67.42 -40.06
N ALA A 2 -53.87 66.75 -40.17
CA ALA A 2 -52.64 67.20 -40.86
C ALA A 2 -51.55 67.95 -40.07
N SER A 3 -51.17 67.48 -38.87
CA SER A 3 -49.88 67.90 -38.28
C SER A 3 -49.21 66.86 -37.36
N ARG A 4 -49.45 65.54 -37.58
CA ARG A 4 -48.82 64.46 -36.80
C ARG A 4 -47.87 63.56 -37.57
N ASP A 5 -47.68 63.78 -38.87
CA ASP A 5 -46.97 62.82 -39.73
C ASP A 5 -45.53 63.23 -40.11
N ARG A 6 -45.05 64.43 -39.74
CA ARG A 6 -43.71 64.89 -40.13
C ARG A 6 -42.60 64.65 -39.10
N GLU A 7 -42.93 64.29 -37.86
CA GLU A 7 -41.92 64.02 -36.83
C GLU A 7 -41.44 62.56 -36.78
N ARG A 8 -41.98 61.69 -37.64
CA ARG A 8 -41.59 60.26 -37.72
C ARG A 8 -40.46 59.96 -38.70
N ALA A 9 -39.87 60.96 -39.35
CA ALA A 9 -38.95 60.73 -40.47
C ALA A 9 -37.45 60.66 -40.10
N GLU A 10 -37.03 61.06 -38.90
CA GLU A 10 -35.59 61.11 -38.59
C GLU A 10 -35.13 60.18 -37.47
N ARG A 11 -35.79 59.02 -37.36
CA ARG A 11 -35.20 57.86 -36.66
C ARG A 11 -34.13 57.20 -37.52
N LYS A 12 -33.05 57.91 -37.87
CA LYS A 12 -31.84 57.26 -38.39
C LYS A 12 -30.96 56.86 -37.21
N LYS A 13 -31.19 55.63 -36.73
CA LYS A 13 -30.33 54.93 -35.78
C LYS A 13 -28.89 54.93 -36.30
N LYS A 14 -28.05 55.78 -35.73
CA LYS A 14 -26.60 55.74 -35.91
C LYS A 14 -26.12 54.47 -35.22
N LYS A 15 -25.93 53.37 -35.97
CA LYS A 15 -25.29 52.15 -35.46
C LYS A 15 -23.88 52.57 -35.05
N ARG A 16 -23.64 52.63 -33.74
CA ARG A 16 -22.33 52.90 -33.16
C ARG A 16 -21.46 51.68 -33.42
N THR A 17 -20.79 51.66 -34.55
CA THR A 17 -19.66 50.77 -34.79
C THR A 17 -18.56 51.22 -33.86
N VAL A 18 -18.19 50.37 -32.91
CA VAL A 18 -17.04 50.62 -32.03
C VAL A 18 -15.78 50.69 -32.91
N PRO A 19 -15.00 51.78 -32.86
CA PRO A 19 -13.75 51.88 -33.60
C PRO A 19 -12.74 50.92 -32.95
N PHE A 20 -12.31 49.93 -33.72
CA PHE A 20 -11.32 48.95 -33.28
C PHE A 20 -9.92 49.48 -33.62
N GLU A 21 -9.48 50.51 -32.91
CA GLU A 21 -8.09 51.01 -32.97
C GLU A 21 -7.10 50.08 -32.23
N GLY A 22 -7.55 48.88 -31.82
CA GLY A 22 -6.79 47.88 -31.09
C GLY A 22 -6.54 46.59 -31.86
N ASP A 23 -6.71 46.55 -33.18
CA ASP A 23 -6.73 45.30 -33.97
C ASP A 23 -5.53 44.38 -33.73
N ILE A 24 -4.33 44.95 -33.63
CA ILE A 24 -3.10 44.20 -33.36
C ILE A 24 -3.04 43.73 -31.90
N VAL A 25 -3.47 44.57 -30.95
CA VAL A 25 -3.46 44.23 -29.52
C VAL A 25 -4.50 43.18 -29.19
N SER A 26 -5.70 43.30 -29.75
CA SER A 26 -6.78 42.33 -29.60
C SER A 26 -6.44 41.01 -30.28
N LEU A 27 -5.82 41.03 -31.47
CA LEU A 27 -5.31 39.82 -32.11
C LEU A 27 -4.20 39.16 -31.28
N ALA A 28 -3.27 39.94 -30.73
CA ALA A 28 -2.22 39.44 -29.86
C ALA A 28 -2.78 38.78 -28.58
N VAL A 29 -3.80 39.39 -27.97
CA VAL A 29 -4.49 38.82 -26.80
C VAL A 29 -5.20 37.51 -27.16
N ILE A 30 -5.90 37.44 -28.29
CA ILE A 30 -6.55 36.22 -28.76
C ILE A 30 -5.52 35.11 -29.01
N ILE A 31 -4.42 35.41 -29.69
CA ILE A 31 -3.33 34.46 -29.94
C ILE A 31 -2.74 33.96 -28.61
N ALA A 32 -2.48 34.86 -27.65
CA ALA A 32 -1.96 34.49 -26.34
C ALA A 32 -2.91 33.55 -25.58
N VAL A 33 -4.22 33.82 -25.62
CA VAL A 33 -5.24 32.95 -25.00
C VAL A 33 -5.30 31.59 -25.68
N VAL A 34 -5.27 31.53 -27.01
CA VAL A 34 -5.25 30.27 -27.76
C VAL A 34 -4.00 29.44 -27.43
N LEU A 35 -2.83 30.08 -27.36
CA LEU A 35 -1.59 29.41 -26.96
C LEU A 35 -1.67 28.89 -25.52
N LEU A 36 -2.23 29.66 -24.59
CA LEU A 36 -2.43 29.24 -23.21
C LEU A 36 -3.35 28.02 -23.13
N VAL A 37 -4.47 28.03 -23.85
CA VAL A 37 -5.40 26.88 -23.92
C VAL A 37 -4.72 25.66 -24.52
N LEU A 38 -3.94 25.82 -25.60
CA LEU A 38 -3.19 24.71 -26.20
C LEU A 38 -2.18 24.09 -25.23
N VAL A 39 -1.43 24.90 -24.48
CA VAL A 39 -0.50 24.41 -23.45
C VAL A 39 -1.26 23.74 -22.30
N ALA A 40 -2.37 24.33 -21.86
CA ALA A 40 -3.20 23.80 -20.77
C ALA A 40 -3.85 22.46 -21.11
N VAL A 41 -4.11 22.17 -22.40
CA VAL A 41 -4.65 20.89 -22.87
C VAL A 41 -3.54 19.90 -23.23
N ALA A 42 -2.40 20.36 -23.76
CA ALA A 42 -1.28 19.50 -24.15
C ALA A 42 -0.65 18.76 -22.95
N VAL A 43 -0.55 19.42 -21.79
CA VAL A 43 -0.04 18.81 -20.55
C VAL A 43 -0.90 17.64 -20.05
N PRO A 44 -2.24 17.78 -19.88
CA PRO A 44 -3.10 16.66 -19.50
C PRO A 44 -3.20 15.58 -20.58
N LEU A 45 -3.04 15.91 -21.86
CA LEU A 45 -2.99 14.90 -22.93
C LEU A 45 -1.79 13.95 -22.76
N ARG A 46 -0.65 14.45 -22.27
CA ARG A 46 0.52 13.63 -21.94
C ARG A 46 0.25 12.73 -20.72
N ASN A 47 -0.37 13.27 -19.67
CA ASN A 47 -0.72 12.50 -18.47
C ASN A 47 -1.80 11.43 -18.71
N TYR A 48 -2.68 11.61 -19.71
CA TYR A 48 -3.77 10.66 -19.97
C TYR A 48 -3.27 9.30 -20.49
N TYR A 49 -2.10 9.24 -21.13
CA TYR A 49 -1.53 7.99 -21.65
C TYR A 49 -0.71 7.21 -20.61
N GLU A 50 -0.18 7.86 -19.57
CA GLU A 50 0.62 7.20 -18.54
C GLU A 50 -0.25 6.48 -17.49
N GLY A 51 -1.48 6.94 -17.26
CA GLY A 51 -2.39 6.35 -16.27
C GLY A 51 -2.89 4.94 -16.58
N ARG A 52 -2.83 4.48 -17.84
CA ARG A 52 -3.27 3.11 -18.20
C ARG A 52 -2.19 2.05 -18.00
N SER A 53 -0.92 2.40 -18.20
CA SER A 53 0.18 1.44 -17.97
C SER A 53 0.39 1.13 -16.50
N GLU A 54 0.08 2.09 -15.62
CA GLU A 54 0.22 1.92 -14.18
C GLU A 54 -0.87 1.00 -13.62
N ILE A 55 -2.12 1.16 -14.09
CA ILE A 55 -3.24 0.27 -13.74
C ILE A 55 -2.97 -1.16 -14.23
N ALA A 56 -2.54 -1.33 -15.49
CA ALA A 56 -2.25 -2.66 -16.03
C ALA A 56 -1.09 -3.36 -15.30
N ARG A 57 -0.07 -2.60 -14.87
CA ARG A 57 1.03 -3.14 -14.07
C ARG A 57 0.56 -3.52 -12.66
N LEU A 58 -0.25 -2.69 -12.01
CA LEU A 58 -0.79 -2.98 -10.68
C LEU A 58 -1.69 -4.21 -10.69
N GLU A 59 -2.56 -4.33 -11.70
CA GLU A 59 -3.46 -5.49 -11.84
C GLU A 59 -2.68 -6.78 -12.09
N ALA A 60 -1.63 -6.74 -12.93
CA ALA A 60 -0.73 -7.88 -13.12
C ALA A 60 -0.02 -8.29 -11.83
N SER A 61 0.45 -7.31 -11.03
CA SER A 61 1.06 -7.59 -9.72
C SER A 61 0.07 -8.18 -8.71
N ILE A 62 -1.18 -7.72 -8.71
CA ILE A 62 -2.23 -8.29 -7.84
C ILE A 62 -2.46 -9.76 -8.20
N GLN A 63 -2.63 -10.08 -9.47
CA GLN A 63 -2.85 -11.46 -9.91
C GLN A 63 -1.67 -12.38 -9.56
N GLU A 64 -0.43 -11.90 -9.72
CA GLU A 64 0.77 -12.67 -9.34
C GLU A 64 0.82 -12.93 -7.83
N LEU A 65 0.50 -11.92 -7.01
CA LEU A 65 0.47 -12.06 -5.56
C LEU A 65 -0.65 -13.00 -5.09
N GLU A 66 -1.82 -12.93 -5.72
CA GLU A 66 -2.95 -13.84 -5.44
C GLU A 66 -2.61 -15.28 -5.77
N GLN A 67 -1.94 -15.55 -6.89
CA GLN A 67 -1.46 -16.89 -7.26
C GLN A 67 -0.46 -17.43 -6.23
N ARG A 68 0.57 -16.63 -5.89
CA ARG A 68 1.57 -17.02 -4.88
C ARG A 68 0.92 -17.32 -3.53
N LYS A 69 -0.07 -16.51 -3.13
CA LYS A 69 -0.83 -16.73 -1.90
C LYS A 69 -1.62 -18.05 -1.95
N ALA A 70 -2.31 -18.33 -3.05
CA ALA A 70 -3.07 -19.57 -3.22
C ALA A 70 -2.17 -20.81 -3.17
N ASP A 71 -0.99 -20.74 -3.79
CA ASP A 71 0.02 -21.81 -3.77
C ASP A 71 0.52 -22.05 -2.34
N LEU A 72 0.92 -20.99 -1.64
CA LEU A 72 1.36 -21.04 -0.24
C LEU A 72 0.28 -21.57 0.70
N GLU A 73 -0.98 -21.15 0.51
CA GLU A 73 -2.11 -21.65 1.29
C GLU A 73 -2.40 -23.11 1.00
N GLY A 74 -2.24 -23.57 -0.24
CA GLY A 74 -2.36 -24.98 -0.61
C GLY A 74 -1.27 -25.85 0.00
N ASP A 75 -0.03 -25.36 0.01
CA ASP A 75 1.10 -26.05 0.63
C ASP A 75 0.98 -26.08 2.15
N ILE A 76 0.56 -24.97 2.77
CA ILE A 76 0.21 -24.95 4.18
C ILE A 76 -0.90 -25.96 4.45
N ALA A 77 -2.01 -25.92 3.71
CA ALA A 77 -3.14 -26.83 3.92
C ALA A 77 -2.75 -28.32 3.78
N LYS A 78 -1.83 -28.65 2.87
CA LYS A 78 -1.28 -30.01 2.74
C LYS A 78 -0.45 -30.44 3.95
N HIS A 79 0.21 -29.51 4.62
CA HIS A 79 1.21 -29.80 5.64
C HIS A 79 0.80 -29.40 7.06
N ARG A 80 -0.35 -28.74 7.26
CA ARG A 80 -0.63 -28.05 8.53
C ARG A 80 -1.11 -28.93 9.67
N ASP A 81 -1.88 -29.99 9.44
CA ASP A 81 -2.83 -30.29 10.52
C ASP A 81 -2.49 -31.36 11.55
N GLU A 82 -1.67 -32.39 11.31
CA GLU A 82 -1.63 -33.45 12.35
C GLU A 82 -0.26 -34.00 12.67
N GLU A 83 0.52 -34.42 11.69
CA GLU A 83 1.83 -35.02 11.97
C GLU A 83 2.85 -33.98 12.43
N PHE A 84 2.83 -32.78 11.85
CA PHE A 84 3.80 -31.74 12.17
C PHE A 84 3.66 -31.26 13.62
N ILE A 85 2.43 -31.03 14.08
CA ILE A 85 2.16 -30.56 15.44
C ILE A 85 2.48 -31.68 16.46
N LYS A 86 2.11 -32.93 16.18
CA LYS A 86 2.40 -34.09 17.06
C LYS A 86 3.89 -34.36 17.18
N GLN A 87 4.63 -34.29 16.08
CA GLN A 87 6.08 -34.52 16.07
C GLN A 87 6.85 -33.37 16.74
N GLU A 88 6.45 -32.11 16.54
CA GLU A 88 7.13 -30.97 17.16
C GLU A 88 6.92 -30.92 18.67
N ALA A 89 5.70 -31.23 19.14
CA ALA A 89 5.40 -31.37 20.56
C ALA A 89 6.17 -32.54 21.20
N ARG A 90 6.26 -33.69 20.53
CA ARG A 90 7.02 -34.86 21.05
C ARG A 90 8.52 -34.57 21.12
N ARG A 91 9.09 -33.91 20.11
CA ARG A 91 10.53 -33.60 20.06
C ARG A 91 10.96 -32.52 21.05
N ARG A 92 10.19 -31.42 21.16
CA ARG A 92 10.59 -30.28 22.00
C ARG A 92 10.08 -30.32 23.42
N LEU A 93 8.89 -30.89 23.63
CA LEU A 93 8.22 -30.89 24.93
C LEU A 93 8.14 -32.30 25.53
N GLY A 94 8.66 -33.32 24.84
CA GLY A 94 8.53 -34.71 25.29
C GLY A 94 7.09 -35.18 25.36
N MET A 95 6.18 -34.57 24.58
CA MET A 95 4.75 -34.90 24.59
C MET A 95 4.53 -36.34 24.14
N ILE A 96 3.83 -37.12 24.96
CA ILE A 96 3.42 -38.50 24.66
C ILE A 96 1.90 -38.57 24.49
N GLU A 97 1.41 -39.57 23.76
CA GLU A 97 -0.03 -39.74 23.56
C GLU A 97 -0.71 -40.22 24.86
N PRO A 98 -1.97 -39.82 25.14
CA PRO A 98 -2.68 -40.26 26.33
C PRO A 98 -2.86 -41.79 26.32
N GLY A 99 -2.07 -42.49 27.15
CA GLY A 99 -2.00 -43.95 27.21
C GLY A 99 -0.58 -44.53 27.05
N GLU A 100 0.38 -43.72 26.61
CA GLU A 100 1.80 -44.09 26.51
C GLU A 100 2.51 -43.87 27.87
N THR A 101 3.32 -44.83 28.34
CA THR A 101 4.02 -44.73 29.64
C THR A 101 5.47 -44.29 29.41
N ALA A 102 5.84 -43.10 29.89
CA ALA A 102 7.20 -42.60 29.78
C ALA A 102 8.16 -43.33 30.74
N TRP A 103 9.04 -44.16 30.20
CA TRP A 103 10.10 -44.82 30.97
C TRP A 103 11.38 -43.99 30.95
N ARG A 104 11.75 -43.39 32.08
CA ARG A 104 13.06 -42.76 32.24
C ARG A 104 14.02 -43.76 32.90
N ILE A 105 14.98 -44.26 32.13
CA ILE A 105 16.03 -45.14 32.64
C ILE A 105 17.08 -44.26 33.34
N ILE A 106 17.22 -44.43 34.65
CA ILE A 106 18.27 -43.78 35.44
C ILE A 106 19.38 -44.82 35.60
N ASP A 107 20.50 -44.66 34.88
CA ASP A 107 21.67 -45.54 35.08
C ASP A 107 22.41 -45.09 36.36
N PRO A 108 22.57 -45.95 37.38
CA PRO A 108 23.27 -45.61 38.62
C PRO A 108 24.76 -45.30 38.45
N ARG A 109 25.34 -45.51 37.24
CA ARG A 109 26.72 -45.15 36.90
C ARG A 109 26.84 -43.79 36.21
N MET A 110 25.73 -43.11 35.90
CA MET A 110 25.76 -41.72 35.43
C MET A 110 26.07 -40.80 36.62
N THR A 111 27.33 -40.39 36.74
CA THR A 111 27.67 -39.18 37.49
C THR A 111 27.00 -38.01 36.78
N HIS A 112 26.06 -37.33 37.45
CA HIS A 112 25.40 -36.16 36.88
C HIS A 112 26.49 -35.14 36.55
N GLY A 113 26.77 -34.96 35.26
CA GLY A 113 27.66 -33.90 34.81
C GLY A 113 27.12 -32.57 35.29
N GLU A 114 28.03 -31.70 35.70
CA GLU A 114 27.80 -30.33 36.17
C GLU A 114 26.54 -29.72 35.54
N SER A 115 25.57 -29.41 36.39
CA SER A 115 24.31 -28.82 35.97
C SER A 115 24.60 -27.56 35.15
N ILE A 116 24.17 -27.53 33.89
CA ILE A 116 24.27 -26.38 32.98
C ILE A 116 23.29 -25.26 33.36
N THR A 117 22.92 -25.19 34.64
CA THR A 117 22.25 -24.01 35.19
C THR A 117 23.37 -23.08 35.60
N THR A 118 23.50 -21.96 34.90
CA THR A 118 24.32 -20.85 35.39
C THR A 118 23.89 -20.58 36.82
N ASP A 119 24.85 -20.53 37.75
CA ASP A 119 24.65 -20.09 39.14
C ASP A 119 24.42 -18.57 39.16
N GLU A 120 23.43 -18.12 38.39
CA GLU A 120 23.03 -16.73 38.26
C GLU A 120 21.74 -16.54 39.04
N ILE A 121 21.78 -15.51 39.87
CA ILE A 121 20.72 -15.10 40.79
C ILE A 121 19.35 -15.22 40.10
N PRO A 122 18.35 -15.91 40.70
CA PRO A 122 17.08 -16.13 40.04
C PRO A 122 16.45 -14.79 39.66
N ASP A 123 16.29 -14.58 38.36
CA ASP A 123 15.65 -13.39 37.84
C ASP A 123 14.19 -13.37 38.32
N THR A 124 13.88 -12.42 39.19
CA THR A 124 12.54 -12.28 39.79
C THR A 124 11.55 -11.58 38.85
N ARG A 125 12.00 -11.16 37.66
CA ARG A 125 11.14 -10.57 36.64
C ARG A 125 10.18 -11.63 36.06
N PRO A 126 8.92 -11.26 35.72
CA PRO A 126 8.00 -12.18 35.05
C PRO A 126 8.57 -12.71 33.72
N TRP A 127 8.37 -14.01 33.44
CA TRP A 127 8.92 -14.67 32.25
C TRP A 127 8.69 -13.94 30.90
N PRO A 128 7.55 -13.25 30.65
CA PRO A 128 7.38 -12.55 29.38
C PRO A 128 8.30 -11.34 29.25
N GLN A 129 8.66 -10.69 30.38
CA GLN A 129 9.57 -9.54 30.35
C GLN A 129 10.99 -9.98 30.01
N VAL A 130 11.45 -11.09 30.59
CA VAL A 130 12.76 -11.68 30.30
C VAL A 130 12.88 -12.08 28.82
N MET A 131 11.82 -12.69 28.27
CA MET A 131 11.81 -13.08 26.85
C MET A 131 11.83 -11.87 25.91
N LEU A 132 11.07 -10.82 26.22
CA LEU A 132 10.99 -9.64 25.35
C LEU A 132 12.25 -8.77 25.41
N ASP A 133 12.98 -8.78 26.52
CA ASP A 133 14.24 -8.05 26.68
C ASP A 133 15.35 -8.66 25.80
N SER A 134 15.42 -10.00 25.74
CA SER A 134 16.38 -10.72 24.89
C SER A 134 16.23 -10.43 23.40
N LEU A 135 15.03 -10.04 22.94
CA LEU A 135 14.81 -9.62 21.55
C LEU A 135 15.23 -8.17 21.28
N ARG A 136 15.40 -7.36 22.32
CA ARG A 136 15.78 -5.94 22.24
C ARG A 136 17.28 -5.73 22.39
N GLU A 137 17.97 -6.69 23.01
CA GLU A 137 19.42 -6.67 23.15
C GLU A 137 20.07 -7.04 21.81
N VAL A 138 20.46 -6.02 21.05
CA VAL A 138 21.21 -6.17 19.80
C VAL A 138 22.62 -6.64 20.16
N PRO A 139 23.13 -7.75 19.57
CA PRO A 139 24.48 -8.20 19.84
C PRO A 139 25.47 -7.19 19.23
N GLU A 140 26.06 -6.34 20.07
CA GLU A 140 27.25 -5.57 19.71
C GLU A 140 28.40 -6.57 19.48
N SER A 141 28.83 -6.72 18.22
CA SER A 141 29.91 -7.61 17.78
C SER A 141 31.27 -6.94 17.84
#